data_AF-A0A2N2X677-F1
#
_entry.id   AF-A0A2N2X677-F1
#
_cell.length_a   1.000
_cell.length_b   1.000
_cell.length_c   1.000
_cell.angle_alpha   90.00
_cell.angle_beta   90.00
_cell.angle_gamma   90.00
#
_symmetry.space_group_name_H-M   'P 1'
#
loop_
_entity.id
_entity.type
_entity.pdbx_description
1 polymer ?
#
loop_
_entity_poly.entity_id
_entity_poly.type
_entity_poly.pdbx_seq_one_letter_code
_entity_poly.pdbx_strand_id
1 'polypeptide(L)'
;MPYDKQHIANINQYARQLDVAFESVTRQISQIIKNPNLSKFSGANFSFDNHKYLSKEAKVIFQQINDDIEQIIRLGIAKEWDLANVKNDVLVNNFLSNKLIKKLPQVNQRNVKALEAFTNREVNGKFGLSERVWNLTNNFKNEIEIHIGLGLTAGESADVMSRRVRQYLNNPKALFRRVRNEEGNLVLSSNARDYHPGQGKYRSAYKNARRMTVTETNMAYRLADHERWQKMEFIVGYKVQLSGSHKVVDICDPMAGDYPKEFIFSGWHPHCLCKATPIMLSDKEFSSYQDSVLAGDEFDSTKSQNYVSDMHSGYKNWIKDNQEVVKGWKSKPFFVQDNYKNANIANGLKFNTTPLKIDPSAVNINSSNFLKELAPDKLLTDYHIRKLMNYYSVDFPDDFNGGLNTFSITSRRDGFMLNSRNYRNNKYAKELGNSIYVSNNEFTLQDGTKFNPAFELKNALQAIRQKSTLTFNQEYALESLWHEIRHAGAVGWDNVRLKTKSKTYAMEVVNQFCARHSYDEFIERLGGKAFHKSSIKLDGYGYKHLVSNFYSILEKYKIDSQLTYDYFKNVIQTKPYESIQDLLIGYLESKGVKKAELLVKNLQYKDFNLLMDE
;
A
#
# COMPACT_ATOMS: atom_id res chain seq x y z
N MET A 1 5.62 13.55 5.84
CA MET A 1 5.42 14.58 6.88
C MET A 1 6.41 14.31 8.02
N PRO A 2 6.98 15.35 8.67
CA PRO A 2 7.90 15.19 9.79
C PRO A 2 7.28 14.45 10.99
N TYR A 3 5.98 14.62 11.23
CA TYR A 3 5.27 14.03 12.37
C TYR A 3 5.19 12.49 12.33
N ASP A 4 4.96 11.87 11.17
CA ASP A 4 4.96 10.40 11.08
C ASP A 4 6.37 9.84 11.37
N LYS A 5 7.43 10.54 10.96
CA LYS A 5 8.81 10.16 11.31
C LYS A 5 9.05 10.29 12.82
N GLN A 6 8.57 11.39 13.42
CA GLN A 6 8.65 11.60 14.87
C GLN A 6 7.88 10.53 15.64
N HIS A 7 6.68 10.16 15.19
CA HIS A 7 5.87 9.09 15.77
C HIS A 7 6.64 7.76 15.82
N ILE A 8 7.26 7.37 14.69
CA ILE A 8 8.10 6.17 14.65
C ILE A 8 9.32 6.28 15.57
N ALA A 9 9.93 7.46 15.67
CA ALA A 9 11.04 7.70 16.61
C ALA A 9 10.58 7.55 18.07
N ASN A 10 9.42 8.09 18.42
CA ASN A 10 8.83 7.97 19.77
C ASN A 10 8.51 6.51 20.10
N ILE A 11 7.91 5.74 19.17
CA ILE A 11 7.65 4.30 19.36
C ILE A 11 8.95 3.56 19.71
N ASN A 12 10.04 3.86 19.00
CA ASN A 12 11.34 3.27 19.30
C ASN A 12 11.89 3.72 20.66
N GLN A 13 11.62 4.96 21.08
CA GLN A 13 11.98 5.47 22.40
C GLN A 13 11.21 4.73 23.51
N TYR A 14 9.91 4.53 23.38
CA TYR A 14 9.12 3.78 24.36
C TYR A 14 9.59 2.32 24.46
N ALA A 15 9.95 1.71 23.32
CA ALA A 15 10.56 0.38 23.33
C ALA A 15 11.88 0.36 24.12
N ARG A 16 12.75 1.37 23.99
CA ARG A 16 13.99 1.45 24.78
C ARG A 16 13.74 1.68 26.28
N GLN A 17 12.74 2.48 26.64
CA GLN A 17 12.36 2.66 28.05
C GLN A 17 11.89 1.34 28.67
N LEU A 18 11.15 0.55 27.89
CA LEU A 18 10.76 -0.80 28.28
C LEU A 18 11.99 -1.70 28.49
N ASP A 19 12.97 -1.66 27.58
CA ASP A 19 14.22 -2.41 27.70
C ASP A 19 14.93 -2.10 29.03
N VAL A 20 15.03 -0.81 29.38
CA VAL A 20 15.63 -0.35 30.65
C VAL A 20 14.86 -0.86 31.87
N ALA A 21 13.52 -0.85 31.84
CA ALA A 21 12.70 -1.35 32.94
C ALA A 21 12.93 -2.85 33.19
N PHE A 22 12.96 -3.65 32.12
CA PHE A 22 13.26 -5.08 32.22
C PHE A 22 14.71 -5.33 32.67
N GLU A 23 15.68 -4.59 32.15
CA GLU A 23 17.08 -4.68 32.58
C GLU A 23 17.24 -4.38 34.07
N SER A 24 16.53 -3.36 34.58
CA SER A 24 16.50 -3.02 36.00
C SER A 24 16.05 -4.22 36.85
N VAL A 25 14.96 -4.89 36.46
CA VAL A 25 14.49 -6.10 37.15
C VAL A 25 15.54 -7.20 37.10
N THR A 26 16.13 -7.51 35.94
CA THR A 26 17.15 -8.56 35.86
C THR A 26 18.36 -8.31 36.75
N ARG A 27 18.74 -7.03 36.94
CA ARG A 27 19.81 -6.63 37.87
C ARG A 27 19.40 -6.87 39.32
N GLN A 28 18.18 -6.51 39.71
CA GLN A 28 17.66 -6.72 41.06
C GLN A 28 17.50 -8.23 41.37
N ILE A 29 16.96 -9.01 40.42
CA ILE A 29 16.88 -10.47 40.53
C ILE A 29 18.27 -11.11 40.65
N SER A 30 19.29 -10.58 39.94
CA SER A 30 20.66 -11.09 40.08
C SER A 30 21.21 -10.93 41.51
N GLN A 31 20.77 -9.91 42.26
CA GLN A 31 21.13 -9.76 43.67
C GLN A 31 20.41 -10.79 44.55
N ILE A 32 19.13 -11.05 44.28
CA ILE A 32 18.39 -12.14 44.92
C ILE A 32 19.09 -13.49 44.69
N ILE A 33 19.55 -13.72 43.45
CA ILE A 33 20.24 -14.97 43.08
C ILE A 33 21.54 -15.18 43.88
N LYS A 34 22.22 -14.08 44.23
CA LYS A 34 23.47 -14.09 45.01
C LYS A 34 23.24 -14.22 46.52
N ASN A 35 22.00 -14.20 46.99
CA ASN A 35 21.71 -14.36 48.39
C ASN A 35 22.17 -15.76 48.87
N PRO A 36 23.02 -15.87 49.91
CA PRO A 36 23.51 -17.15 50.39
C PRO A 36 22.40 -18.11 50.80
N ASN A 37 21.25 -17.59 51.24
CA ASN A 37 20.10 -18.41 51.59
C ASN A 37 19.49 -19.14 50.38
N LEU A 38 19.73 -18.71 49.15
CA LEU A 38 19.24 -19.38 47.95
C LEU A 38 19.89 -20.77 47.76
N SER A 39 21.16 -20.92 48.15
CA SER A 39 21.90 -22.19 48.05
C SER A 39 21.37 -23.30 48.96
N LYS A 40 20.53 -22.95 49.94
CA LYS A 40 19.87 -23.90 50.85
C LYS A 40 18.69 -24.61 50.20
N PHE A 41 18.36 -24.31 48.94
CA PHE A 41 17.22 -24.85 48.23
C PHE A 41 17.66 -25.68 47.03
N SER A 42 16.99 -26.82 46.84
CA SER A 42 17.16 -27.71 45.69
C SER A 42 15.82 -27.93 45.00
N GLY A 43 15.85 -28.08 43.67
CA GLY A 43 14.71 -28.55 42.89
C GLY A 43 14.34 -27.68 41.69
N ALA A 44 13.73 -28.33 40.70
CA ALA A 44 13.36 -27.72 39.42
C ALA A 44 12.11 -26.81 39.50
N ASN A 45 11.34 -26.89 40.59
CA ASN A 45 10.08 -26.17 40.79
C ASN A 45 10.23 -24.99 41.78
N PHE A 46 11.26 -24.18 41.58
CA PHE A 46 11.44 -22.95 42.37
C PHE A 46 10.26 -21.99 42.17
N SER A 47 9.80 -21.36 43.26
CA SER A 47 8.83 -20.25 43.22
C SER A 47 9.13 -19.26 44.34
N PHE A 48 9.08 -17.96 44.04
CA PHE A 48 9.28 -16.89 45.03
C PHE A 48 8.26 -16.95 46.16
N ASP A 49 7.03 -17.41 45.89
CA ASP A 49 5.93 -17.42 46.86
C ASP A 49 6.12 -18.46 47.97
N ASN A 50 6.92 -19.48 47.73
CA ASN A 50 7.24 -20.52 48.73
C ASN A 50 8.29 -20.05 49.76
N HIS A 51 8.75 -18.79 49.68
CA HIS A 51 9.86 -18.29 50.48
C HIS A 51 9.50 -16.94 51.13
N LYS A 52 9.23 -16.92 52.44
CA LYS A 52 8.74 -15.71 53.16
C LYS A 52 9.59 -14.45 52.92
N TYR A 53 10.92 -14.57 52.93
CA TYR A 53 11.84 -13.44 52.71
C TYR A 53 11.93 -13.05 51.22
N LEU A 54 12.20 -14.02 50.33
CA LEU A 54 12.33 -13.77 48.89
C LEU A 54 11.01 -13.32 48.23
N SER A 55 9.86 -13.80 48.73
CA SER A 55 8.53 -13.38 48.27
C SER A 55 8.32 -11.88 48.47
N LYS A 56 8.77 -11.31 49.60
CA LYS A 56 8.62 -9.88 49.88
C LYS A 56 9.44 -9.04 48.90
N GLU A 57 10.71 -9.39 48.69
CA GLU A 57 11.59 -8.68 47.75
C GLU A 57 11.10 -8.83 46.31
N ALA A 58 10.76 -10.05 45.89
CA ALA A 58 10.24 -10.31 44.55
C ALA A 58 8.93 -9.55 44.27
N LYS A 59 8.00 -9.50 45.24
CA LYS A 59 6.75 -8.71 45.10
C LYS A 59 7.03 -7.25 44.84
N VAL A 60 7.99 -6.63 45.54
CA VAL A 60 8.36 -5.22 45.30
C VAL A 60 8.94 -5.04 43.89
N ILE A 61 9.85 -5.92 43.47
CA ILE A 61 10.49 -5.85 42.14
C ILE A 61 9.44 -5.99 41.02
N PHE A 62 8.56 -6.98 41.12
CA PHE A 62 7.53 -7.22 40.11
C PHE A 62 6.42 -6.17 40.15
N GLN A 63 6.09 -5.58 41.30
CA GLN A 63 5.19 -4.44 41.33
C GLN A 63 5.80 -3.23 40.62
N GLN A 64 7.08 -2.93 40.85
CA GLN A 64 7.75 -1.81 40.20
C GLN A 64 7.71 -1.90 38.67
N ILE A 65 8.05 -3.06 38.09
CA ILE A 65 8.00 -3.20 36.63
C ILE A 65 6.56 -3.18 36.08
N ASN A 66 5.58 -3.62 36.86
CA ASN A 66 4.17 -3.46 36.48
C ASN A 66 3.84 -1.98 36.32
N ASP A 67 4.15 -1.18 37.34
CA ASP A 67 3.91 0.26 37.36
C ASP A 67 4.69 0.97 36.24
N ASP A 68 5.96 0.61 36.03
CA ASP A 68 6.81 1.18 34.98
C ASP A 68 6.23 0.91 33.58
N ILE A 69 5.83 -0.34 33.29
CA ILE A 69 5.26 -0.71 31.99
C ILE A 69 3.94 0.04 31.76
N GLU A 70 3.07 0.07 32.77
CA GLU A 70 1.80 0.78 32.68
C GLU A 70 2.01 2.27 32.43
N GLN A 71 2.92 2.90 33.17
CA GLN A 71 3.24 4.32 33.04
C GLN A 71 3.82 4.64 31.66
N ILE A 72 4.78 3.86 31.16
CA ILE A 72 5.36 4.03 29.82
C ILE A 72 4.26 4.03 28.75
N ILE A 73 3.30 3.11 28.86
CA ILE A 73 2.19 3.00 27.90
C ILE A 73 1.24 4.19 28.03
N ARG A 74 0.79 4.54 29.24
CA ARG A 74 -0.15 5.65 29.46
C ARG A 74 0.44 7.00 29.00
N LEU A 75 1.69 7.28 29.35
CA LEU A 75 2.38 8.48 28.91
C LEU A 75 2.62 8.49 27.40
N GLY A 76 2.98 7.32 26.83
CA GLY A 76 3.13 7.16 25.39
C GLY A 76 1.82 7.43 24.65
N ILE A 77 0.70 6.89 25.12
CA ILE A 77 -0.64 7.12 24.56
C ILE A 77 -0.95 8.62 24.55
N ALA A 78 -0.79 9.30 25.69
CA ALA A 78 -1.05 10.73 25.80
C ALA A 78 -0.17 11.57 24.86
N LYS A 79 1.13 11.25 24.81
CA LYS A 79 2.10 11.94 23.96
C LYS A 79 1.84 11.73 22.47
N GLU A 80 1.47 10.52 22.05
CA GLU A 80 1.13 10.25 20.65
C GLU A 80 -0.20 10.87 20.25
N TRP A 81 -1.18 10.90 21.15
CA TRP A 81 -2.43 11.61 20.93
C TRP A 81 -2.20 13.12 20.72
N ASP A 82 -1.35 13.72 21.56
CA ASP A 82 -0.97 15.13 21.42
C ASP A 82 -0.16 15.40 20.14
N LEU A 83 0.78 14.52 19.77
CA LEU A 83 1.54 14.65 18.52
C LEU A 83 0.65 14.63 17.28
N ALA A 84 -0.36 13.75 17.24
CA ALA A 84 -1.34 13.71 16.17
C ALA A 84 -2.18 15.01 16.14
N ASN A 85 -2.59 15.49 17.30
CA ASN A 85 -3.28 16.76 17.46
C ASN A 85 -2.48 17.95 16.91
N VAL A 86 -1.20 18.06 17.27
CA VAL A 86 -0.28 19.09 16.74
C VAL A 86 -0.09 18.95 15.23
N LYS A 87 0.08 17.72 14.71
CA LYS A 87 0.18 17.48 13.26
C LYS A 87 -1.04 18.07 12.54
N ASN A 88 -2.22 17.80 13.08
CA ASN A 88 -3.42 18.28 12.44
C ASN A 88 -3.57 19.81 12.62
N ASP A 89 -3.10 20.44 13.70
CA ASP A 89 -3.10 21.92 13.79
C ASP A 89 -2.34 22.53 12.64
N VAL A 90 -1.18 21.95 12.32
CA VAL A 90 -0.36 22.41 11.19
C VAL A 90 -1.10 22.21 9.88
N LEU A 91 -1.83 21.10 9.72
CA LEU A 91 -2.70 20.90 8.57
C LEU A 91 -3.78 22.01 8.48
N VAL A 92 -4.52 22.26 9.56
CA VAL A 92 -5.54 23.33 9.62
C VAL A 92 -4.91 24.70 9.31
N ASN A 93 -3.76 25.00 9.90
CA ASN A 93 -3.09 26.29 9.74
C ASN A 93 -2.53 26.53 8.34
N ASN A 94 -2.04 25.48 7.68
CA ASN A 94 -1.49 25.57 6.34
C ASN A 94 -2.58 25.63 5.27
N PHE A 95 -3.67 24.88 5.45
CA PHE A 95 -4.70 24.73 4.42
C PHE A 95 -5.81 25.78 4.54
N LEU A 96 -6.21 26.18 5.74
CA LEU A 96 -7.14 27.30 5.87
C LEU A 96 -6.38 28.62 5.71
N SER A 97 -6.84 29.49 4.82
CA SER A 97 -6.32 30.86 4.69
C SER A 97 -7.01 31.82 5.66
N ASN A 98 -8.29 31.57 5.98
CA ASN A 98 -9.13 32.46 6.77
C ASN A 98 -8.98 32.23 8.28
N LYS A 99 -8.65 33.29 9.03
CA LYS A 99 -8.44 33.27 10.49
C LYS A 99 -9.69 32.96 11.31
N LEU A 100 -10.89 33.27 10.81
CA LEU A 100 -12.16 32.99 11.50
C LEU A 100 -12.46 31.49 11.48
N ILE A 101 -12.31 30.86 10.31
CA ILE A 101 -12.52 29.41 10.15
C ILE A 101 -11.50 28.63 10.98
N LYS A 102 -10.24 29.11 11.06
CA LYS A 102 -9.21 28.53 11.94
C LYS A 102 -9.57 28.53 13.42
N LYS A 103 -10.49 29.38 13.88
CA LYS A 103 -10.89 29.44 15.30
C LYS A 103 -12.09 28.55 15.62
N LEU A 104 -12.71 27.95 14.61
CA LEU A 104 -13.89 27.12 14.80
C LEU A 104 -13.59 25.93 15.72
N PRO A 105 -14.44 25.65 16.73
CA PRO A 105 -14.20 24.56 17.67
C PRO A 105 -14.02 23.20 16.96
N GLN A 106 -14.80 22.93 15.92
CA GLN A 106 -14.78 21.66 15.20
C GLN A 106 -13.41 21.32 14.57
N VAL A 107 -12.64 22.31 14.12
CA VAL A 107 -11.31 22.08 13.52
C VAL A 107 -10.17 22.03 14.54
N ASN A 108 -10.37 22.56 15.75
CA ASN A 108 -9.36 22.64 16.80
C ASN A 108 -9.54 21.67 17.97
N GLN A 109 -10.66 20.95 18.03
CA GLN A 109 -10.93 20.01 19.11
C GLN A 109 -9.82 18.94 19.24
N ARG A 110 -9.36 18.75 20.49
CA ARG A 110 -8.33 17.77 20.87
C ARG A 110 -8.87 16.39 21.23
N ASN A 111 -10.20 16.27 21.30
CA ASN A 111 -10.94 15.02 21.57
C ASN A 111 -10.53 14.31 22.87
N VAL A 112 -10.39 15.05 23.98
CA VAL A 112 -9.97 14.53 25.29
C VAL A 112 -10.87 13.39 25.78
N LYS A 113 -12.19 13.48 25.57
CA LYS A 113 -13.13 12.38 25.90
C LYS A 113 -12.82 11.08 25.15
N ALA A 114 -12.39 11.16 23.89
CA ALA A 114 -12.03 9.99 23.10
C ALA A 114 -10.69 9.39 23.57
N LEU A 115 -9.74 10.24 24.00
CA LEU A 115 -8.51 9.80 24.66
C LEU A 115 -8.81 9.06 25.98
N GLU A 116 -9.69 9.60 26.82
CA GLU A 116 -10.12 8.97 28.07
C GLU A 116 -10.79 7.61 27.79
N ALA A 117 -11.73 7.57 26.84
CA ALA A 117 -12.39 6.33 26.44
C ALA A 117 -11.39 5.29 25.91
N PHE A 118 -10.43 5.70 25.09
CA PHE A 118 -9.38 4.81 24.59
C PHE A 118 -8.47 4.28 25.71
N THR A 119 -8.10 5.15 26.65
CA THR A 119 -7.21 4.82 27.77
C THR A 119 -7.84 3.84 28.75
N ASN A 120 -9.16 3.94 28.95
CA ASN A 120 -9.91 3.12 29.90
C ASN A 120 -10.63 1.94 29.24
N ARG A 121 -10.40 1.69 27.94
CA ARG A 121 -11.10 0.61 27.21
C ARG A 121 -10.66 -0.77 27.68
N GLU A 122 -11.62 -1.69 27.65
CA GLU A 122 -11.33 -3.12 27.74
C GLU A 122 -11.03 -3.69 26.36
N VAL A 123 -10.06 -4.61 26.29
CA VAL A 123 -9.78 -5.38 25.07
C VAL A 123 -10.44 -6.75 25.16
N ASN A 124 -11.24 -7.07 24.14
CA ASN A 124 -12.11 -8.25 24.08
C ASN A 124 -13.17 -8.31 25.21
N GLY A 125 -13.55 -7.16 25.78
CA GLY A 125 -14.59 -7.05 26.84
C GLY A 125 -14.26 -7.78 28.13
N LYS A 126 -12.97 -7.83 28.50
CA LYS A 126 -12.49 -8.61 29.65
C LYS A 126 -11.41 -7.93 30.48
N PHE A 127 -10.47 -7.21 29.85
CA PHE A 127 -9.29 -6.70 30.55
C PHE A 127 -8.93 -5.29 30.06
N GLY A 128 -8.78 -4.36 31.00
CA GLY A 128 -8.21 -3.05 30.78
C GLY A 128 -6.69 -3.11 30.66
N LEU A 129 -6.06 -1.93 30.60
CA LEU A 129 -4.61 -1.82 30.46
C LEU A 129 -3.89 -2.44 31.67
N SER A 130 -4.30 -2.08 32.89
CA SER A 130 -3.66 -2.52 34.13
C SER A 130 -3.71 -4.04 34.30
N GLU A 131 -4.85 -4.70 34.03
CA GLU A 131 -4.95 -6.16 34.11
C GLU A 131 -4.09 -6.85 33.06
N ARG A 132 -3.97 -6.26 31.87
CA ARG A 132 -3.10 -6.80 30.81
C ARG A 132 -1.63 -6.67 31.16
N VAL A 133 -1.22 -5.54 31.73
CA VAL A 133 0.16 -5.33 32.23
C VAL A 133 0.45 -6.30 33.37
N TRP A 134 -0.47 -6.43 34.32
CA TRP A 134 -0.35 -7.39 35.43
C TRP A 134 -0.15 -8.82 34.95
N ASN A 135 -0.97 -9.28 33.99
CA ASN A 135 -0.82 -10.61 33.39
C ASN A 135 0.54 -10.80 32.71
N LEU A 136 1.09 -9.76 32.08
CA LEU A 136 2.42 -9.82 31.45
C LEU A 136 3.52 -9.91 32.50
N THR A 137 3.44 -9.12 33.56
CA THR A 137 4.39 -9.14 34.67
C THR A 137 4.35 -10.48 35.40
N ASN A 138 3.17 -11.07 35.60
CA ASN A 138 3.06 -12.40 36.21
C ASN A 138 3.70 -13.49 35.34
N ASN A 139 3.50 -13.43 34.02
CA ASN A 139 4.21 -14.31 33.09
C ASN A 139 5.73 -14.13 33.18
N PHE A 140 6.21 -12.88 33.31
CA PHE A 140 7.64 -12.61 33.48
C PHE A 140 8.19 -13.18 34.79
N LYS A 141 7.43 -13.10 35.89
CA LYS A 141 7.79 -13.75 37.16
C LYS A 141 8.00 -15.25 36.97
N ASN A 142 7.03 -15.93 36.35
CA ASN A 142 7.10 -17.38 36.11
C ASN A 142 8.32 -17.76 35.25
N GLU A 143 8.64 -16.95 34.24
CA GLU A 143 9.82 -17.11 33.40
C GLU A 143 11.14 -17.02 34.20
N ILE A 144 11.22 -16.07 35.13
CA ILE A 144 12.38 -15.93 36.03
C ILE A 144 12.48 -17.11 37.00
N GLU A 145 11.36 -17.55 37.58
CA GLU A 145 11.30 -18.70 38.49
C GLU A 145 11.79 -19.98 37.80
N ILE A 146 11.38 -20.22 36.55
CA ILE A 146 11.89 -21.30 35.71
C ILE A 146 13.42 -21.21 35.57
N HIS A 147 13.95 -20.03 35.22
CA HIS A 147 15.39 -19.86 35.03
C HIS A 147 16.22 -20.14 36.28
N ILE A 148 15.73 -19.72 37.45
CA ILE A 148 16.37 -19.98 38.73
C ILE A 148 16.30 -21.46 39.08
N GLY A 149 15.12 -22.10 38.97
CA GLY A 149 14.95 -23.53 39.26
C GLY A 149 15.83 -24.43 38.40
N LEU A 150 15.98 -24.12 37.11
CA LEU A 150 16.90 -24.84 36.21
C LEU A 150 18.36 -24.72 36.67
N GLY A 151 18.77 -23.52 37.11
CA GLY A 151 20.13 -23.28 37.61
C GLY A 151 20.43 -24.03 38.91
N LEU A 152 19.47 -24.01 39.85
CA LEU A 152 19.57 -24.76 41.11
C LEU A 152 19.67 -26.27 40.87
N THR A 153 18.85 -26.80 39.95
CA THR A 153 18.88 -28.24 39.59
C THR A 153 20.20 -28.65 38.94
N ALA A 154 20.78 -27.77 38.13
CA ALA A 154 22.05 -28.02 37.45
C ALA A 154 23.29 -27.77 38.34
N GLY A 155 23.11 -27.36 39.60
CA GLY A 155 24.22 -27.01 40.50
C GLY A 155 25.02 -25.79 40.04
N GLU A 156 24.39 -24.88 39.32
CA GLU A 156 25.07 -23.70 38.76
C GLU A 156 25.39 -22.67 39.84
N SER A 157 26.53 -21.98 39.68
CA SER A 157 26.85 -20.86 40.57
C SER A 157 25.90 -19.68 40.36
N ALA A 158 25.75 -18.86 41.40
CA ALA A 158 24.93 -17.65 41.36
C ALA A 158 25.30 -16.71 40.18
N ASP A 159 26.57 -16.63 39.80
CA ASP A 159 27.02 -15.84 38.66
C ASP A 159 26.56 -16.41 37.32
N VAL A 160 26.52 -17.74 37.17
CA VAL A 160 26.01 -18.40 35.94
C VAL A 160 24.51 -18.16 35.82
N MET A 161 23.76 -18.35 36.92
CA MET A 161 22.32 -18.08 36.96
C MET A 161 22.00 -16.61 36.66
N SER A 162 22.76 -15.67 37.25
CA SER A 162 22.61 -14.23 37.02
C SER A 162 22.90 -13.83 35.56
N ARG A 163 23.91 -14.44 34.92
CA ARG A 163 24.19 -14.23 33.49
C ARG A 163 23.04 -14.73 32.62
N ARG A 164 22.45 -15.87 32.95
CA ARG A 164 21.33 -16.46 32.22
C ARG A 164 20.08 -15.57 32.28
N VAL A 165 19.73 -15.08 33.47
CA VAL A 165 18.59 -14.15 33.64
C VAL A 165 18.78 -12.87 32.83
N ARG A 166 20.00 -12.32 32.75
CA ARG A 166 20.28 -11.16 31.89
C ARG A 166 20.23 -11.51 30.39
N GLN A 167 20.73 -12.68 30.01
CA GLN A 167 20.67 -13.16 28.62
C GLN A 167 19.25 -13.44 28.14
N TYR A 168 18.31 -13.70 29.05
CA TYR A 168 16.91 -13.90 28.69
C TYR A 168 16.31 -12.72 27.90
N LEU A 169 16.62 -11.48 28.28
CA LEU A 169 16.16 -10.28 27.56
C LEU A 169 16.69 -10.23 26.12
N ASN A 170 17.95 -10.64 25.94
CA ASN A 170 18.63 -10.66 24.64
C ASN A 170 18.27 -11.88 23.77
N ASN A 171 17.98 -13.02 24.39
CA ASN A 171 17.57 -14.25 23.71
C ASN A 171 16.36 -14.90 24.40
N PRO A 172 15.15 -14.41 24.15
CA PRO A 172 13.97 -14.85 24.89
C PRO A 172 13.52 -16.28 24.57
N LYS A 173 14.13 -16.93 23.57
CA LYS A 173 13.90 -18.36 23.28
C LYS A 173 14.74 -19.29 24.18
N ALA A 174 15.73 -18.76 24.90
CA ALA A 174 16.62 -19.53 25.78
C ALA A 174 15.90 -20.11 27.03
N LEU A 175 14.66 -19.68 27.29
CA LEU A 175 13.81 -20.10 28.41
C LEU A 175 13.54 -21.62 28.47
N PHE A 176 13.69 -22.34 27.34
CA PHE A 176 13.24 -23.73 27.19
C PHE A 176 14.39 -24.73 27.00
N ARG A 177 15.57 -24.45 27.58
CA ARG A 177 16.67 -25.41 27.54
C ARG A 177 16.33 -26.61 28.42
N ARG A 178 16.66 -27.82 27.93
CA ARG A 178 16.39 -29.08 28.63
C ARG A 178 17.32 -29.25 29.84
N VAL A 179 16.80 -29.72 30.97
CA VAL A 179 17.52 -30.14 32.18
C VAL A 179 17.67 -31.66 32.21
N ARG A 180 18.72 -32.17 32.84
CA ARG A 180 18.85 -33.62 33.07
C ARG A 180 17.86 -34.04 34.16
N ASN A 181 17.05 -35.07 33.89
CA ASN A 181 16.22 -35.72 34.90
C ASN A 181 17.06 -36.67 35.78
N GLU A 182 16.43 -37.35 36.73
CA GLU A 182 17.06 -38.33 37.64
C GLU A 182 17.77 -39.49 36.89
N GLU A 183 17.36 -39.76 35.66
CA GLU A 183 17.96 -40.77 34.76
C GLU A 183 19.08 -40.18 33.86
N GLY A 184 19.40 -38.90 34.01
CA GLY A 184 20.42 -38.20 33.22
C GLY A 184 19.95 -37.68 31.85
N ASN A 185 18.68 -37.86 31.48
CA ASN A 185 18.10 -37.46 30.19
C ASN A 185 17.71 -35.97 30.15
N LEU A 186 18.02 -35.30 29.04
CA LEU A 186 17.65 -33.90 28.81
C LEU A 186 16.14 -33.76 28.51
N VAL A 187 15.37 -33.26 29.47
CA VAL A 187 13.93 -32.99 29.42
C VAL A 187 13.58 -31.54 29.80
N LEU A 188 12.42 -31.01 29.40
CA LEU A 188 11.92 -29.73 29.92
C LEU A 188 11.54 -29.86 31.41
N SER A 189 11.86 -28.87 32.24
CA SER A 189 11.33 -28.80 33.62
C SER A 189 9.80 -28.77 33.60
N SER A 190 9.14 -29.20 34.69
CA SER A 190 7.67 -29.19 34.75
C SER A 190 7.14 -27.79 34.45
N ASN A 191 7.63 -26.77 35.16
CA ASN A 191 7.23 -25.39 34.95
C ASN A 191 7.46 -24.90 33.49
N ALA A 192 8.56 -25.29 32.83
CA ALA A 192 8.82 -24.92 31.44
C ALA A 192 7.94 -25.69 30.43
N ARG A 193 7.53 -26.91 30.77
CA ARG A 193 6.60 -27.73 29.99
C ARG A 193 5.17 -27.20 30.13
N ASP A 194 4.79 -26.79 31.33
CA ASP A 194 3.43 -26.33 31.63
C ASP A 194 3.20 -24.87 31.17
N TYR A 195 4.27 -24.09 31.03
CA TYR A 195 4.21 -22.70 30.60
C TYR A 195 3.81 -22.52 29.13
N HIS A 196 2.55 -22.14 28.93
CA HIS A 196 1.95 -21.83 27.63
C HIS A 196 1.18 -20.51 27.66
N PRO A 197 1.76 -19.39 27.20
CA PRO A 197 1.08 -18.07 27.23
C PRO A 197 -0.14 -17.97 26.31
N GLY A 198 -0.39 -19.00 25.50
CA GLY A 198 -1.53 -19.13 24.59
C GLY A 198 -1.18 -18.89 23.12
N GLN A 199 -2.11 -19.21 22.23
CA GLN A 199 -1.95 -19.06 20.79
C GLN A 199 -1.80 -17.57 20.40
N GLY A 200 -0.90 -17.28 19.47
CA GLY A 200 -0.68 -15.92 18.94
C GLY A 200 0.05 -14.95 19.90
N LYS A 201 0.55 -15.44 21.03
CA LYS A 201 1.42 -14.68 21.95
C LYS A 201 2.85 -15.18 21.85
N TYR A 202 3.81 -14.28 22.04
CA TYR A 202 5.20 -14.71 22.21
C TYR A 202 5.30 -15.55 23.47
N ARG A 203 6.23 -16.51 23.49
CA ARG A 203 6.56 -17.19 24.73
C ARG A 203 7.14 -16.25 25.77
N SER A 204 7.82 -15.20 25.34
CA SER A 204 8.46 -14.22 26.19
C SER A 204 7.53 -13.08 26.60
N ALA A 205 7.41 -12.85 27.91
CA ALA A 205 6.71 -11.70 28.47
C ALA A 205 7.29 -10.37 27.99
N TYR A 206 8.62 -10.25 27.92
CA TYR A 206 9.30 -9.06 27.39
C TYR A 206 8.88 -8.74 25.93
N LYS A 207 8.88 -9.74 25.04
CA LYS A 207 8.41 -9.53 23.65
C LYS A 207 6.94 -9.16 23.57
N ASN A 208 6.10 -9.73 24.44
CA ASN A 208 4.69 -9.37 24.51
C ASN A 208 4.47 -7.95 25.07
N ALA A 209 5.27 -7.50 26.04
CA ALA A 209 5.23 -6.13 26.54
C ALA A 209 5.62 -5.14 25.42
N ARG A 210 6.70 -5.42 24.67
CA ARG A 210 7.07 -4.61 23.50
C ARG A 210 5.99 -4.61 22.42
N ARG A 211 5.31 -5.75 22.21
CA ARG A 211 4.13 -5.86 21.34
C ARG A 211 3.02 -4.93 21.77
N MET A 212 2.69 -4.96 23.05
CA MET A 212 1.65 -4.14 23.64
C MET A 212 1.97 -2.65 23.55
N THR A 213 3.14 -2.22 24.02
CA THR A 213 3.53 -0.80 24.03
C THR A 213 3.47 -0.17 22.65
N VAL A 214 4.06 -0.82 21.64
CA VAL A 214 4.04 -0.32 20.25
C VAL A 214 2.62 -0.29 19.68
N THR A 215 1.81 -1.31 19.98
CA THR A 215 0.44 -1.38 19.46
C THR A 215 -0.44 -0.28 20.07
N GLU A 216 -0.43 -0.14 21.39
CA GLU A 216 -1.25 0.86 22.10
C GLU A 216 -0.89 2.30 21.69
N THR A 217 0.40 2.61 21.60
CA THR A 217 0.86 3.95 21.22
C THR A 217 0.61 4.29 19.75
N ASN A 218 0.75 3.31 18.84
CA ASN A 218 0.35 3.52 17.43
C ASN A 218 -1.16 3.71 17.28
N MET A 219 -1.97 2.88 17.96
CA MET A 219 -3.42 3.02 17.93
C MET A 219 -3.87 4.40 18.43
N ALA A 220 -3.26 4.90 19.53
CA ALA A 220 -3.55 6.24 20.04
C ALA A 220 -3.31 7.33 19.00
N TYR A 221 -2.16 7.28 18.29
CA TYR A 221 -1.83 8.23 17.23
C TYR A 221 -2.86 8.20 16.09
N ARG A 222 -3.25 7.01 15.63
CA ARG A 222 -4.18 6.84 14.51
C ARG A 222 -5.62 7.20 14.86
N LEU A 223 -6.06 6.88 16.06
CA LEU A 223 -7.39 7.24 16.53
C LEU A 223 -7.51 8.74 16.79
N ALA A 224 -6.46 9.39 17.30
CA ALA A 224 -6.43 10.85 17.42
C ALA A 224 -6.63 11.54 16.06
N ASP A 225 -5.94 11.07 15.02
CA ASP A 225 -6.15 11.53 13.64
C ASP A 225 -7.59 11.30 13.19
N HIS A 226 -8.08 10.06 13.32
CA HIS A 226 -9.43 9.68 12.89
C HIS A 226 -10.52 10.55 13.54
N GLU A 227 -10.47 10.71 14.86
CA GLU A 227 -11.39 11.54 15.65
C GLU A 227 -11.39 13.01 15.19
N ARG A 228 -10.21 13.52 14.82
CA ARG A 228 -10.09 14.88 14.33
C ARG A 228 -10.63 15.03 12.93
N TRP A 229 -10.30 14.08 12.06
CA TRP A 229 -10.72 14.09 10.68
C TRP A 229 -12.23 14.03 10.56
N GLN A 230 -12.93 13.21 11.37
CA GLN A 230 -14.40 13.15 11.40
C GLN A 230 -15.07 14.53 11.37
N LYS A 231 -14.52 15.49 12.12
CA LYS A 231 -15.09 16.82 12.35
C LYS A 231 -14.68 17.88 11.31
N MET A 232 -13.77 17.53 10.40
CA MET A 232 -13.25 18.43 9.37
C MET A 232 -13.91 18.14 8.02
N GLU A 233 -14.89 18.93 7.60
CA GLU A 233 -15.64 18.69 6.35
C GLU A 233 -14.78 18.76 5.08
N PHE A 234 -13.67 19.51 5.13
CA PHE A 234 -12.72 19.55 4.03
C PHE A 234 -11.87 18.28 3.89
N ILE A 235 -12.00 17.32 4.81
CA ILE A 235 -11.45 15.97 4.71
C ILE A 235 -12.59 15.04 4.26
N VAL A 236 -12.39 14.40 3.12
CA VAL A 236 -13.42 13.62 2.40
C VAL A 236 -13.10 12.13 2.30
N GLY A 237 -12.08 11.69 3.03
CA GLY A 237 -11.60 10.31 3.11
C GLY A 237 -10.17 10.28 3.64
N TYR A 238 -9.55 9.12 3.65
CA TYR A 238 -8.11 9.01 3.93
C TYR A 238 -7.48 7.82 3.21
N LYS A 239 -6.18 7.91 2.99
CA LYS A 239 -5.36 6.86 2.37
C LYS A 239 -4.52 6.15 3.41
N VAL A 240 -4.63 4.82 3.47
CA VAL A 240 -3.75 3.96 4.26
C VAL A 240 -2.61 3.47 3.38
N GLN A 241 -1.39 3.64 3.87
CA GLN A 241 -0.16 3.27 3.16
C GLN A 241 0.73 2.41 4.04
N LEU A 242 1.45 1.49 3.40
CA LEU A 242 2.48 0.69 4.06
C LEU A 242 3.57 1.59 4.68
N SER A 243 4.08 1.15 5.83
CA SER A 243 5.24 1.77 6.44
C SER A 243 6.49 1.51 5.61
N GLY A 244 7.47 2.42 5.63
CA GLY A 244 8.80 2.13 5.09
C GLY A 244 9.52 0.97 5.79
N SER A 245 9.04 0.60 7.00
CA SER A 245 9.52 -0.56 7.76
C SER A 245 8.79 -1.88 7.42
N HIS A 246 7.80 -1.85 6.52
CA HIS A 246 7.07 -3.04 6.08
C HIS A 246 7.94 -3.88 5.14
N LYS A 247 8.37 -5.06 5.59
CA LYS A 247 9.32 -5.92 4.84
C LYS A 247 8.74 -7.25 4.40
N VAL A 248 7.65 -7.68 5.03
CA VAL A 248 7.06 -9.01 4.84
C VAL A 248 5.63 -8.79 4.40
N VAL A 249 5.23 -9.47 3.32
CA VAL A 249 3.86 -9.42 2.82
C VAL A 249 2.92 -10.02 3.86
N ASP A 250 1.92 -9.26 4.28
CA ASP A 250 0.88 -9.67 5.21
C ASP A 250 -0.46 -8.99 4.88
N ILE A 251 -1.40 -8.98 5.84
CA ILE A 251 -2.71 -8.36 5.67
C ILE A 251 -2.64 -6.86 5.32
N CYS A 252 -1.55 -6.16 5.65
CA CYS A 252 -1.38 -4.75 5.31
C CYS A 252 -1.35 -4.50 3.79
N ASP A 253 -0.80 -5.43 3.01
CA ASP A 253 -0.59 -5.27 1.56
C ASP A 253 -1.90 -5.16 0.78
N PRO A 254 -2.85 -6.13 0.87
CA PRO A 254 -4.13 -6.01 0.19
C PRO A 254 -5.06 -4.95 0.82
N MET A 255 -4.80 -4.55 2.07
CA MET A 255 -5.61 -3.55 2.79
C MET A 255 -5.09 -2.12 2.63
N ALA A 256 -3.97 -1.90 1.92
CA ALA A 256 -3.51 -0.55 1.58
C ALA A 256 -4.39 0.06 0.48
N GLY A 257 -4.87 1.28 0.68
CA GLY A 257 -5.80 1.92 -0.24
C GLY A 257 -6.50 3.13 0.36
N ASP A 258 -7.52 3.60 -0.35
CA ASP A 258 -8.33 4.75 0.05
C ASP A 258 -9.58 4.25 0.80
N TYR A 259 -9.92 4.94 1.89
CA TYR A 259 -10.98 4.56 2.82
C TYR A 259 -11.96 5.71 3.06
N PRO A 260 -13.26 5.38 3.21
CA PRO A 260 -14.25 6.33 3.71
C PRO A 260 -13.81 6.87 5.06
N LYS A 261 -14.24 8.11 5.32
CA LYS A 261 -13.88 8.83 6.53
C LYS A 261 -14.34 8.10 7.78
N GLU A 262 -15.52 7.48 7.72
CA GLU A 262 -16.17 6.73 8.80
C GLU A 262 -15.44 5.43 9.16
N PHE A 263 -14.59 4.91 8.25
CA PHE A 263 -13.79 3.73 8.56
C PHE A 263 -12.77 4.07 9.64
N ILE A 264 -12.71 3.23 10.67
CA ILE A 264 -11.76 3.35 11.77
C ILE A 264 -10.52 2.50 11.44
N PHE A 265 -9.41 3.16 11.21
CA PHE A 265 -8.10 2.52 11.06
C PHE A 265 -7.24 2.79 12.31
N SER A 266 -7.31 1.87 13.29
CA SER A 266 -6.40 1.86 14.45
C SER A 266 -5.07 1.13 14.18
N GLY A 267 -5.00 0.42 13.05
CA GLY A 267 -3.97 -0.54 12.66
C GLY A 267 -4.63 -1.82 12.12
N TRP A 268 -3.91 -2.63 11.35
CA TRP A 268 -4.47 -3.89 10.84
C TRP A 268 -4.32 -5.03 11.85
N HIS A 269 -3.16 -5.08 12.50
CA HIS A 269 -2.74 -6.12 13.41
C HIS A 269 -1.76 -5.54 14.45
N PRO A 270 -1.44 -6.30 15.51
CA PRO A 270 -0.42 -5.90 16.47
C PRO A 270 0.92 -5.60 15.79
N HIS A 271 1.67 -4.60 16.26
CA HIS A 271 2.91 -4.10 15.62
C HIS A 271 2.75 -3.50 14.21
N CYS A 272 1.52 -3.24 13.76
CA CYS A 272 1.31 -2.49 12.52
C CYS A 272 1.86 -1.05 12.64
N LEU A 273 2.64 -0.63 11.65
CA LEU A 273 3.22 0.72 11.55
C LEU A 273 2.77 1.45 10.27
N CYS A 274 1.74 0.92 9.61
CA CYS A 274 1.12 1.54 8.44
C CYS A 274 0.56 2.92 8.82
N LYS A 275 0.58 3.83 7.84
CA LYS A 275 0.25 5.23 8.06
C LYS A 275 -1.02 5.62 7.32
N ALA A 276 -1.77 6.55 7.90
CA ALA A 276 -2.93 7.17 7.27
C ALA A 276 -2.62 8.62 6.92
N THR A 277 -3.06 9.07 5.75
CA THR A 277 -2.97 10.47 5.30
C THR A 277 -4.35 10.94 4.82
N PRO A 278 -4.80 12.13 5.21
CA PRO A 278 -6.14 12.60 4.84
C PRO A 278 -6.23 12.86 3.33
N ILE A 279 -7.40 12.59 2.76
CA ILE A 279 -7.77 13.00 1.40
C ILE A 279 -8.61 14.26 1.53
N MET A 280 -8.14 15.34 0.90
CA MET A 280 -8.70 16.68 1.05
C MET A 280 -9.64 17.00 -0.12
N LEU A 281 -10.52 17.98 0.07
CA LEU A 281 -11.18 18.68 -1.03
C LEU A 281 -10.14 19.20 -2.05
N SER A 282 -10.55 19.34 -3.31
CA SER A 282 -9.75 20.08 -4.28
C SER A 282 -9.73 21.58 -3.96
N ASP A 283 -8.72 22.31 -4.44
CA ASP A 283 -8.56 23.74 -4.13
C ASP A 283 -9.83 24.57 -4.43
N LYS A 284 -10.53 24.25 -5.53
CA LYS A 284 -11.78 24.92 -5.91
C LYS A 284 -12.92 24.63 -4.91
N GLU A 285 -13.13 23.36 -4.57
CA GLU A 285 -14.17 22.95 -3.61
C GLU A 285 -13.86 23.48 -2.22
N PHE A 286 -12.57 23.57 -1.88
CA PHE A 286 -12.11 24.13 -0.63
C PHE A 286 -12.42 25.62 -0.50
N SER A 287 -12.21 26.41 -1.57
CA SER A 287 -12.65 27.81 -1.59
C SER A 287 -14.16 27.93 -1.38
N SER A 288 -14.95 27.11 -2.09
CA SER A 288 -16.42 27.10 -1.90
C SER A 288 -16.82 26.71 -0.47
N TYR A 289 -16.16 25.73 0.13
CA TYR A 289 -16.36 25.37 1.53
C TYR A 289 -16.05 26.56 2.46
N GLN A 290 -14.94 27.28 2.24
CA GLN A 290 -14.61 28.45 3.06
C GLN A 290 -15.68 29.54 2.95
N ASP A 291 -16.18 29.80 1.75
CA ASP A 291 -17.23 30.79 1.50
C ASP A 291 -18.55 30.39 2.17
N SER A 292 -18.97 29.13 2.04
CA SER A 292 -20.18 28.59 2.70
C SER A 292 -20.09 28.72 4.23
N VAL A 293 -18.96 28.34 4.83
CA VAL A 293 -18.76 28.45 6.28
C VAL A 293 -18.81 29.90 6.76
N LEU A 294 -18.29 30.86 5.97
CA LEU A 294 -18.35 32.28 6.32
C LEU A 294 -19.76 32.87 6.14
N ALA A 295 -20.51 32.39 5.16
CA ALA A 295 -21.90 32.76 4.94
C ALA A 295 -22.87 32.11 5.95
N GLY A 296 -22.45 31.05 6.65
CA GLY A 296 -23.30 30.26 7.52
C GLY A 296 -24.13 29.20 6.80
N ASP A 297 -23.77 28.89 5.55
CA ASP A 297 -24.42 27.90 4.71
C ASP A 297 -23.83 26.50 4.95
N GLU A 298 -24.64 25.46 4.72
CA GLU A 298 -24.17 24.07 4.76
C GLU A 298 -23.35 23.73 3.50
N PHE A 299 -22.22 23.04 3.70
CA PHE A 299 -21.40 22.51 2.61
C PHE A 299 -21.48 20.98 2.56
N ASP A 300 -21.99 20.46 1.45
CA ASP A 300 -22.11 19.02 1.24
C ASP A 300 -20.81 18.43 0.68
N SER A 301 -19.91 18.03 1.59
CA SER A 301 -18.63 17.42 1.27
C SER A 301 -18.73 16.08 0.52
N THR A 302 -19.89 15.42 0.54
CA THR A 302 -20.10 14.14 -0.16
C THR A 302 -20.15 14.29 -1.68
N LYS A 303 -20.39 15.51 -2.16
CA LYS A 303 -20.38 15.86 -3.59
C LYS A 303 -18.98 16.13 -4.14
N SER A 304 -17.95 16.11 -3.29
CA SER A 304 -16.58 16.33 -3.73
C SER A 304 -16.13 15.26 -4.72
N GLN A 305 -15.37 15.67 -5.74
CA GLN A 305 -14.72 14.73 -6.66
C GLN A 305 -13.70 13.81 -5.98
N ASN A 306 -13.19 14.20 -4.80
CA ASN A 306 -12.24 13.43 -4.00
C ASN A 306 -12.94 12.58 -2.92
N TYR A 307 -14.28 12.61 -2.84
CA TYR A 307 -15.02 11.90 -1.81
C TYR A 307 -14.89 10.39 -1.94
N VAL A 308 -14.45 9.75 -0.87
CA VAL A 308 -14.32 8.29 -0.78
C VAL A 308 -15.57 7.74 -0.12
N SER A 309 -16.48 7.22 -0.92
CA SER A 309 -17.80 6.77 -0.48
C SER A 309 -17.85 5.29 -0.08
N ASP A 310 -16.89 4.48 -0.55
CA ASP A 310 -16.86 3.04 -0.33
C ASP A 310 -15.44 2.48 -0.17
N MET A 311 -15.36 1.23 0.30
CA MET A 311 -14.11 0.49 0.44
C MET A 311 -13.48 0.18 -0.92
N HIS A 312 -12.15 0.30 -0.98
CA HIS A 312 -11.39 -0.05 -2.18
C HIS A 312 -11.45 -1.57 -2.50
N SER A 313 -11.08 -1.94 -3.73
CA SER A 313 -11.19 -3.32 -4.23
C SER A 313 -10.35 -4.34 -3.44
N GLY A 314 -9.11 -3.98 -3.09
CA GLY A 314 -8.22 -4.84 -2.28
C GLY A 314 -8.85 -5.26 -0.95
N TYR A 315 -9.50 -4.32 -0.25
CA TYR A 315 -10.26 -4.60 0.96
C TYR A 315 -11.40 -5.58 0.69
N LYS A 316 -12.23 -5.31 -0.34
CA LYS A 316 -13.40 -6.13 -0.66
C LYS A 316 -13.02 -7.57 -1.02
N ASN A 317 -11.94 -7.74 -1.78
CA ASN A 317 -11.41 -9.05 -2.13
C ASN A 317 -10.91 -9.78 -0.88
N TRP A 318 -10.15 -9.10 -0.01
CA TRP A 318 -9.69 -9.70 1.24
C TRP A 318 -10.87 -10.17 2.10
N ILE A 319 -11.93 -9.36 2.23
CA ILE A 319 -13.15 -9.73 2.95
C ILE A 319 -13.79 -10.97 2.32
N LYS A 320 -14.00 -10.97 1.01
CA LYS A 320 -14.60 -12.10 0.29
C LYS A 320 -13.82 -13.40 0.52
N ASP A 321 -12.50 -13.34 0.48
CA ASP A 321 -11.64 -14.53 0.58
C ASP A 321 -11.47 -15.03 2.03
N ASN A 322 -11.65 -14.16 3.02
CA ASN A 322 -11.30 -14.45 4.42
C ASN A 322 -12.50 -14.45 5.39
N GLN A 323 -13.69 -14.02 4.95
CA GLN A 323 -14.87 -13.87 5.82
C GLN A 323 -15.20 -15.14 6.60
N GLU A 324 -15.17 -16.31 5.97
CA GLU A 324 -15.48 -17.58 6.65
C GLU A 324 -14.40 -18.00 7.65
N VAL A 325 -13.13 -17.84 7.28
CA VAL A 325 -12.00 -18.23 8.12
C VAL A 325 -11.90 -17.34 9.37
N VAL A 326 -12.16 -16.04 9.23
CA VAL A 326 -12.10 -15.07 10.33
C VAL A 326 -13.17 -15.33 11.40
N LYS A 327 -14.29 -15.97 11.07
CA LYS A 327 -15.31 -16.35 12.08
C LYS A 327 -14.73 -17.27 13.15
N GLY A 328 -13.83 -18.19 12.77
CA GLY A 328 -13.19 -19.14 13.67
C GLY A 328 -12.02 -18.56 14.49
N TRP A 329 -11.60 -17.33 14.23
CA TRP A 329 -10.45 -16.74 14.91
C TRP A 329 -10.80 -16.28 16.32
N LYS A 330 -10.04 -16.77 17.31
CA LYS A 330 -10.14 -16.32 18.71
C LYS A 330 -9.74 -14.84 18.88
N SER A 331 -8.85 -14.34 18.04
CA SER A 331 -8.42 -12.93 18.03
C SER A 331 -8.58 -12.39 16.61
N LYS A 332 -9.51 -11.46 16.44
CA LYS A 332 -9.84 -10.87 15.13
C LYS A 332 -8.92 -9.67 14.83
N PRO A 333 -8.66 -9.34 13.55
CA PRO A 333 -7.97 -8.10 13.18
C PRO A 333 -8.67 -6.87 13.78
N PHE A 334 -7.92 -5.81 14.07
CA PHE A 334 -8.48 -4.65 14.78
C PHE A 334 -9.60 -3.99 13.99
N PHE A 335 -9.42 -3.80 12.69
CA PHE A 335 -10.45 -3.20 11.85
C PHE A 335 -11.78 -3.97 11.87
N VAL A 336 -11.77 -5.29 12.10
CA VAL A 336 -13.01 -6.09 12.23
C VAL A 336 -13.73 -5.71 13.53
N GLN A 337 -12.99 -5.53 14.62
CA GLN A 337 -13.53 -5.12 15.92
C GLN A 337 -14.06 -3.68 15.85
N ASP A 338 -13.31 -2.81 15.18
CA ASP A 338 -13.59 -1.38 15.13
C ASP A 338 -14.78 -1.09 14.20
N ASN A 339 -14.89 -1.78 13.06
CA ASN A 339 -15.80 -1.38 11.98
C ASN A 339 -17.02 -2.28 11.78
N TYR A 340 -17.05 -3.51 12.28
CA TYR A 340 -18.16 -4.44 12.04
C TYR A 340 -19.06 -4.64 13.26
N LYS A 341 -20.36 -4.83 13.00
CA LYS A 341 -21.36 -5.09 14.04
C LYS A 341 -21.01 -6.39 14.78
N ASN A 342 -20.91 -6.30 16.11
CA ASN A 342 -20.49 -7.42 16.98
C ASN A 342 -19.13 -8.04 16.59
N ALA A 343 -18.23 -7.24 16.00
CA ALA A 343 -16.94 -7.70 15.49
C ALA A 343 -17.07 -8.90 14.53
N ASN A 344 -18.14 -8.97 13.74
CA ASN A 344 -18.38 -10.07 12.80
C ASN A 344 -18.60 -9.51 11.40
N ILE A 345 -17.75 -9.93 10.46
CA ILE A 345 -17.81 -9.53 9.06
C ILE A 345 -19.20 -9.78 8.46
N ALA A 346 -19.81 -10.92 8.80
CA ALA A 346 -21.13 -11.32 8.29
C ALA A 346 -22.28 -10.40 8.76
N ASN A 347 -22.10 -9.64 9.84
CA ASN A 347 -23.12 -8.74 10.35
C ASN A 347 -23.07 -7.35 9.68
N GLY A 348 -22.12 -7.14 8.77
CA GLY A 348 -21.93 -5.87 8.07
C GLY A 348 -21.26 -4.77 8.90
N LEU A 349 -20.94 -3.66 8.22
CA LEU A 349 -20.28 -2.50 8.80
C LEU A 349 -21.20 -1.75 9.78
N LYS A 350 -20.60 -1.04 10.74
CA LYS A 350 -21.29 -0.18 11.73
C LYS A 350 -21.81 1.12 11.12
N PHE A 351 -21.28 1.50 9.97
CA PHE A 351 -21.68 2.67 9.21
C PHE A 351 -22.13 2.24 7.81
N ASN A 352 -22.95 3.09 7.21
CA ASN A 352 -23.34 2.89 5.83
C ASN A 352 -22.18 3.36 4.96
N THR A 353 -21.64 2.46 4.14
CA THR A 353 -21.01 2.94 2.92
C THR A 353 -22.13 3.28 1.97
N THR A 354 -21.95 4.38 1.24
CA THR A 354 -22.65 4.48 -0.03
C THR A 354 -21.65 3.90 -0.98
N PRO A 355 -21.78 2.63 -1.42
CA PRO A 355 -21.14 2.27 -2.66
C PRO A 355 -21.38 3.44 -3.59
N LEU A 356 -20.34 4.05 -4.16
CA LEU A 356 -20.51 4.60 -5.50
C LEU A 356 -21.38 3.56 -6.17
N LYS A 357 -22.63 3.88 -6.52
CA LYS A 357 -23.52 2.90 -7.15
C LYS A 357 -22.75 2.41 -8.38
N ILE A 358 -22.02 1.33 -8.20
CA ILE A 358 -21.93 0.28 -9.17
C ILE A 358 -23.26 -0.39 -8.91
N ASP A 359 -24.26 0.19 -9.56
CA ASP A 359 -25.57 -0.41 -9.65
C ASP A 359 -25.35 -1.90 -9.98
N PRO A 360 -25.96 -2.85 -9.27
CA PRO A 360 -25.91 -4.25 -9.68
C PRO A 360 -26.55 -4.48 -11.07
N SER A 361 -27.30 -3.51 -11.60
CA SER A 361 -27.66 -3.40 -13.01
C SER A 361 -26.59 -2.69 -13.87
N ALA A 362 -25.64 -1.97 -13.27
CA ALA A 362 -24.36 -1.53 -13.87
C ALA A 362 -23.28 -2.62 -13.89
N VAL A 363 -23.64 -3.88 -13.67
CA VAL A 363 -22.93 -5.01 -14.32
C VAL A 363 -23.06 -4.93 -15.85
N ASN A 364 -23.88 -4.01 -16.39
CA ASN A 364 -23.96 -3.73 -17.84
C ASN A 364 -23.29 -2.43 -18.33
N ILE A 365 -22.68 -1.62 -17.45
CA ILE A 365 -21.90 -0.45 -17.89
C ILE A 365 -20.42 -0.84 -17.98
N ASN A 366 -20.10 -1.57 -19.04
CA ASN A 366 -18.73 -1.71 -19.50
C ASN A 366 -18.26 -0.40 -20.19
N SER A 367 -16.98 -0.32 -20.54
CA SER A 367 -16.37 0.80 -21.25
C SER A 367 -17.14 1.20 -22.51
N SER A 368 -17.81 0.24 -23.17
CA SER A 368 -18.60 0.45 -24.40
C SER A 368 -19.97 1.10 -24.17
N ASN A 369 -20.53 0.99 -22.96
CA ASN A 369 -21.84 1.55 -22.59
C ASN A 369 -21.71 2.81 -21.72
N PHE A 370 -20.60 2.98 -20.99
CA PHE A 370 -20.36 4.17 -20.16
C PHE A 370 -20.53 5.49 -20.93
N LEU A 371 -20.02 5.56 -22.16
CA LEU A 371 -20.14 6.77 -22.98
C LEU A 371 -21.60 7.04 -23.37
N LYS A 372 -22.39 6.00 -23.65
CA LYS A 372 -23.78 6.11 -24.13
C LYS A 372 -24.75 6.60 -23.05
N GLU A 373 -24.43 6.33 -21.78
CA GLU A 373 -25.28 6.66 -20.64
C GLU A 373 -25.05 8.06 -20.06
N LEU A 374 -24.02 8.76 -20.54
CA LEU A 374 -23.82 10.16 -20.19
C LEU A 374 -24.85 11.03 -20.91
N ALA A 375 -25.40 12.01 -20.20
CA ALA A 375 -26.36 12.96 -20.76
C ALA A 375 -25.85 13.58 -22.08
N PRO A 376 -26.65 13.61 -23.17
CA PRO A 376 -26.19 13.95 -24.51
C PRO A 376 -25.52 15.32 -24.64
N ASP A 377 -25.94 16.28 -23.82
CA ASP A 377 -25.50 17.67 -23.74
C ASP A 377 -24.25 17.89 -22.85
N LYS A 378 -23.86 16.88 -22.07
CA LYS A 378 -22.75 17.01 -21.11
C LYS A 378 -21.39 16.90 -21.80
N LEU A 379 -20.59 17.96 -21.73
CA LEU A 379 -19.20 17.93 -22.20
C LEU A 379 -18.36 16.92 -21.39
N LEU A 380 -17.56 16.11 -22.10
CA LEU A 380 -16.61 15.22 -21.45
C LEU A 380 -15.49 16.01 -20.77
N THR A 381 -15.13 15.54 -19.59
CA THR A 381 -14.10 16.14 -18.74
C THR A 381 -13.06 15.09 -18.38
N ASP A 382 -11.96 15.52 -17.78
CA ASP A 382 -10.88 14.64 -17.33
C ASP A 382 -11.37 13.54 -16.37
N TYR A 383 -12.41 13.82 -15.57
CA TYR A 383 -13.08 12.82 -14.74
C TYR A 383 -13.68 11.69 -15.58
N HIS A 384 -14.38 12.02 -16.66
CA HIS A 384 -15.04 11.04 -17.51
C HIS A 384 -14.02 10.13 -18.20
N ILE A 385 -12.88 10.68 -18.65
CA ILE A 385 -11.80 9.87 -19.22
C ILE A 385 -11.23 8.93 -18.17
N ARG A 386 -10.87 9.43 -16.98
CA ARG A 386 -10.34 8.59 -15.88
C ARG A 386 -11.30 7.45 -15.55
N LYS A 387 -12.60 7.76 -15.47
CA LYS A 387 -13.64 6.77 -15.15
C LYS A 387 -13.79 5.73 -16.26
N LEU A 388 -13.81 6.15 -17.52
CA LEU A 388 -13.83 5.24 -18.68
C LEU A 388 -12.63 4.30 -18.65
N MET A 389 -11.43 4.81 -18.38
CA MET A 389 -10.22 3.98 -18.36
C MET A 389 -10.18 3.00 -17.19
N ASN A 390 -10.76 3.36 -16.04
CA ASN A 390 -10.97 2.42 -14.95
C ASN A 390 -11.93 1.30 -15.37
N TYR A 391 -13.06 1.61 -16.02
CA TYR A 391 -13.97 0.58 -16.55
C TYR A 391 -13.28 -0.30 -17.59
N TYR A 392 -12.57 0.32 -18.54
CA TYR A 392 -11.80 -0.41 -19.55
C TYR A 392 -10.79 -1.39 -18.91
N SER A 393 -10.09 -0.98 -17.84
CA SER A 393 -9.15 -1.87 -17.15
C SER A 393 -9.81 -3.05 -16.42
N VAL A 394 -11.10 -2.93 -16.09
CA VAL A 394 -11.89 -4.02 -15.51
C VAL A 394 -12.42 -4.95 -16.60
N ASP A 395 -12.84 -4.39 -17.74
CA ASP A 395 -13.35 -5.17 -18.88
C ASP A 395 -12.25 -5.93 -19.62
N PHE A 396 -11.05 -5.33 -19.69
CA PHE A 396 -9.88 -5.87 -20.39
C PHE A 396 -8.67 -5.93 -19.45
N PRO A 397 -8.69 -6.76 -18.39
CA PRO A 397 -7.61 -6.82 -17.40
C PRO A 397 -6.28 -7.30 -18.00
N ASP A 398 -6.33 -8.12 -19.06
CA ASP A 398 -5.16 -8.63 -19.76
C ASP A 398 -4.36 -7.53 -20.49
N ASP A 399 -5.01 -6.40 -20.80
CA ASP A 399 -4.34 -5.22 -21.35
C ASP A 399 -3.47 -4.49 -20.30
N PHE A 400 -3.51 -4.91 -19.02
CA PHE A 400 -2.76 -4.31 -17.92
C PHE A 400 -2.07 -5.39 -17.07
N ASN A 401 -0.87 -5.84 -17.48
CA ASN A 401 -0.06 -6.78 -16.70
C ASN A 401 0.36 -6.13 -15.37
N GLY A 402 -0.19 -6.58 -14.25
CA GLY A 402 -0.06 -5.95 -12.92
C GLY A 402 -1.19 -4.98 -12.55
N GLY A 403 -2.17 -4.81 -13.42
CA GLY A 403 -3.32 -3.91 -13.25
C GLY A 403 -3.01 -2.44 -13.56
N LEU A 404 -4.07 -1.64 -13.63
CA LEU A 404 -3.98 -0.18 -13.74
C LEU A 404 -3.98 0.43 -12.33
N ASN A 405 -2.85 1.00 -11.92
CA ASN A 405 -2.73 1.69 -10.64
C ASN A 405 -3.23 3.14 -10.74
N THR A 406 -2.95 3.83 -11.85
CA THR A 406 -3.34 5.24 -12.01
C THR A 406 -3.50 5.58 -13.49
N PHE A 407 -4.56 6.31 -13.82
CA PHE A 407 -4.70 7.05 -15.07
C PHE A 407 -4.80 8.54 -14.75
N SER A 408 -3.92 9.37 -15.31
CA SER A 408 -3.84 10.79 -14.94
C SER A 408 -3.65 11.70 -16.13
N ILE A 409 -4.39 12.81 -16.15
CA ILE A 409 -4.15 13.91 -17.07
C ILE A 409 -3.23 14.91 -16.35
N THR A 410 -2.13 15.30 -16.98
CA THR A 410 -1.04 16.05 -16.35
C THR A 410 -0.53 17.19 -17.23
N SER A 411 0.16 18.16 -16.63
CA SER A 411 0.85 19.23 -17.34
C SER A 411 2.28 18.86 -17.79
N ARG A 412 2.63 17.57 -17.84
CA ARG A 412 3.95 17.13 -18.28
C ARG A 412 4.17 17.33 -19.78
N ARG A 413 5.42 17.55 -20.19
CA ARG A 413 5.83 17.77 -21.59
C ARG A 413 6.88 16.75 -22.08
N ASP A 414 7.09 15.68 -21.32
CA ASP A 414 8.01 14.58 -21.63
C ASP A 414 7.49 13.66 -22.75
N GLY A 415 6.22 13.76 -23.12
CA GLY A 415 5.59 13.08 -24.25
C GLY A 415 4.11 13.44 -24.36
N PHE A 416 3.44 12.92 -25.39
CA PHE A 416 1.98 13.07 -25.52
C PHE A 416 1.25 12.24 -24.45
N MET A 417 1.67 10.98 -24.32
CA MET A 417 1.20 10.04 -23.30
C MET A 417 2.40 9.19 -22.87
N LEU A 418 2.30 8.56 -21.70
CA LEU A 418 3.35 7.65 -21.23
C LEU A 418 2.78 6.61 -20.25
N ASN A 419 3.22 5.37 -20.40
CA ASN A 419 3.08 4.33 -19.40
C ASN A 419 4.33 4.28 -18.50
N SER A 420 4.12 4.27 -17.19
CA SER A 420 5.16 4.16 -16.18
C SER A 420 5.01 2.89 -15.35
N ARG A 421 6.16 2.26 -15.07
CA ARG A 421 6.28 1.02 -14.31
C ARG A 421 7.36 1.14 -13.25
N ASN A 422 7.13 0.46 -12.13
CA ASN A 422 8.10 0.38 -11.05
C ASN A 422 8.95 -0.89 -11.18
N TYR A 423 10.26 -0.77 -10.99
CA TYR A 423 11.18 -1.91 -10.99
C TYR A 423 11.79 -2.09 -9.60
N ARG A 424 11.76 -3.32 -9.08
CA ARG A 424 12.41 -3.72 -7.83
C ARG A 424 13.36 -4.87 -8.11
N ASN A 425 14.59 -4.78 -7.59
CA ASN A 425 15.65 -5.76 -7.90
C ASN A 425 15.87 -5.98 -9.40
N ASN A 426 15.75 -4.90 -10.18
CA ASN A 426 15.83 -4.87 -11.65
C ASN A 426 14.68 -5.57 -12.41
N LYS A 427 13.70 -6.14 -11.70
CA LYS A 427 12.52 -6.79 -12.29
C LYS A 427 11.28 -5.92 -12.16
N TYR A 428 10.31 -6.10 -13.06
CA TYR A 428 9.05 -5.38 -12.98
C TYR A 428 8.27 -5.77 -11.70
N ALA A 429 7.98 -4.77 -10.86
CA ALA A 429 7.20 -4.92 -9.63
C ALA A 429 5.70 -4.87 -9.95
N LYS A 430 5.17 -6.00 -10.44
CA LYS A 430 3.78 -6.13 -10.90
C LYS A 430 2.76 -5.72 -9.85
N GLU A 431 3.07 -5.91 -8.56
CA GLU A 431 2.19 -5.56 -7.44
C GLU A 431 1.91 -4.05 -7.31
N LEU A 432 2.73 -3.20 -7.95
CA LEU A 432 2.56 -1.74 -7.95
C LEU A 432 1.76 -1.22 -9.16
N GLY A 433 1.39 -2.10 -10.09
CA GLY A 433 0.61 -1.79 -11.28
C GLY A 433 1.25 -0.83 -12.28
N ASN A 434 0.47 -0.44 -13.28
CA ASN A 434 0.84 0.48 -14.35
C ASN A 434 0.27 1.87 -14.09
N SER A 435 1.01 2.92 -14.45
CA SER A 435 0.52 4.29 -14.35
C SER A 435 0.58 4.96 -15.72
N ILE A 436 -0.57 5.28 -16.30
CA ILE A 436 -0.67 5.96 -17.59
C ILE A 436 -0.91 7.45 -17.35
N TYR A 437 -0.11 8.28 -18.02
CA TYR A 437 -0.24 9.72 -17.97
C TYR A 437 -0.52 10.27 -19.36
N VAL A 438 -1.45 11.22 -19.45
CA VAL A 438 -1.82 11.94 -20.67
C VAL A 438 -1.48 13.41 -20.47
N SER A 439 -0.79 14.01 -21.44
CA SER A 439 -0.47 15.45 -21.38
C SER A 439 -1.69 16.31 -21.74
N ASN A 440 -1.90 17.38 -20.98
CA ASN A 440 -2.85 18.45 -21.27
C ASN A 440 -2.17 19.69 -21.90
N ASN A 441 -0.93 19.56 -22.37
CA ASN A 441 -0.27 20.65 -23.09
C ASN A 441 -0.63 20.63 -24.57
N GLU A 442 -0.62 21.81 -25.18
CA GLU A 442 -0.59 21.95 -26.63
C GLU A 442 0.85 21.75 -27.14
N PHE A 443 1.01 20.89 -28.14
CA PHE A 443 2.26 20.62 -28.84
C PHE A 443 2.15 21.13 -30.27
N THR A 444 3.18 21.83 -30.73
CA THR A 444 3.30 22.26 -32.14
C THR A 444 4.19 21.27 -32.88
N LEU A 445 3.64 20.61 -33.91
CA LEU A 445 4.35 19.67 -34.77
C LEU A 445 5.22 20.40 -35.80
N GLN A 446 6.07 19.65 -36.51
CA GLN A 446 7.03 20.21 -37.49
C GLN A 446 6.35 20.95 -38.65
N ASP A 447 5.13 20.55 -39.01
CA ASP A 447 4.31 21.17 -40.05
C ASP A 447 3.47 22.35 -39.54
N GLY A 448 3.62 22.73 -38.26
CA GLY A 448 2.85 23.80 -37.61
C GLY A 448 1.51 23.35 -37.02
N THR A 449 1.11 22.09 -37.19
CA THR A 449 -0.12 21.54 -36.60
C THR A 449 -0.06 21.59 -35.08
N LYS A 450 -1.16 22.01 -34.45
CA LYS A 450 -1.31 22.01 -32.99
C LYS A 450 -2.03 20.75 -32.54
N PHE A 451 -1.50 20.07 -31.53
CA PHE A 451 -2.04 18.84 -30.98
C PHE A 451 -2.01 18.86 -29.46
N ASN A 452 -3.17 18.68 -28.81
CA ASN A 452 -3.26 18.51 -27.36
C ASN A 452 -3.86 17.14 -27.03
N PRO A 453 -3.09 16.19 -26.48
CA PRO A 453 -3.52 14.80 -26.30
C PRO A 453 -4.79 14.66 -25.44
N ALA A 454 -4.85 15.33 -24.29
CA ALA A 454 -6.01 15.26 -23.40
C ALA A 454 -7.26 15.91 -24.03
N PHE A 455 -7.07 17.03 -24.73
CA PHE A 455 -8.15 17.70 -25.44
C PHE A 455 -8.72 16.81 -26.56
N GLU A 456 -7.84 16.26 -27.40
CA GLU A 456 -8.25 15.42 -28.53
C GLU A 456 -8.86 14.11 -28.05
N LEU A 457 -8.37 13.49 -26.97
CA LEU A 457 -9.04 12.34 -26.35
C LEU A 457 -10.46 12.66 -25.87
N LYS A 458 -10.68 13.82 -25.21
CA LYS A 458 -12.03 14.23 -24.79
C LYS A 458 -12.97 14.36 -25.98
N ASN A 459 -12.51 15.01 -27.04
CA ASN A 459 -13.31 15.23 -28.25
C ASN A 459 -13.52 13.93 -29.03
N ALA A 460 -12.54 13.03 -29.04
CA ALA A 460 -12.67 11.71 -29.66
C ALA A 460 -13.76 10.88 -28.99
N LEU A 461 -13.75 10.82 -27.66
CA LEU A 461 -14.78 10.11 -26.89
C LEU A 461 -16.16 10.79 -27.03
N GLN A 462 -16.18 12.12 -27.16
CA GLN A 462 -17.40 12.87 -27.44
C GLN A 462 -17.97 12.49 -28.82
N ALA A 463 -17.11 12.38 -29.83
CA ALA A 463 -17.49 11.96 -31.18
C ALA A 463 -18.00 10.51 -31.21
N ILE A 464 -17.30 9.59 -30.52
CA ILE A 464 -17.76 8.20 -30.34
C ILE A 464 -19.16 8.17 -29.72
N ARG A 465 -19.37 8.94 -28.64
CA ARG A 465 -20.68 9.03 -27.98
C ARG A 465 -21.77 9.54 -28.93
N GLN A 466 -21.47 10.56 -29.72
CA GLN A 466 -22.39 11.17 -30.68
C GLN A 466 -22.53 10.38 -31.98
N LYS A 467 -21.78 9.28 -32.15
CA LYS A 467 -21.66 8.52 -33.40
C LYS A 467 -21.25 9.40 -34.60
N SER A 468 -20.45 10.43 -34.35
CA SER A 468 -19.89 11.28 -35.41
C SER A 468 -18.53 10.76 -35.87
N THR A 469 -18.08 11.22 -37.04
CA THR A 469 -16.79 10.85 -37.60
C THR A 469 -15.66 11.44 -36.77
N LEU A 470 -14.70 10.61 -36.37
CA LEU A 470 -13.47 11.06 -35.74
C LEU A 470 -12.65 11.91 -36.71
N THR A 471 -12.04 12.98 -36.23
CA THR A 471 -10.98 13.65 -36.98
C THR A 471 -9.68 12.87 -36.90
N PHE A 472 -8.72 13.17 -37.77
CA PHE A 472 -7.39 12.56 -37.70
C PHE A 472 -6.75 12.69 -36.31
N ASN A 473 -6.78 13.89 -35.71
CA ASN A 473 -6.18 14.13 -34.40
C ASN A 473 -6.88 13.34 -33.28
N GLN A 474 -8.21 13.27 -33.32
CA GLN A 474 -9.00 12.52 -32.35
C GLN A 474 -8.70 11.03 -32.41
N GLU A 475 -8.67 10.47 -33.63
CA GLU A 475 -8.37 9.08 -33.87
C GLU A 475 -6.91 8.74 -33.53
N TYR A 476 -5.96 9.63 -33.89
CA TYR A 476 -4.56 9.49 -33.53
C TYR A 476 -4.33 9.57 -32.01
N ALA A 477 -5.11 10.38 -31.29
CA ALA A 477 -5.04 10.42 -29.83
C ALA A 477 -5.47 9.06 -29.21
N LEU A 478 -6.49 8.41 -29.76
CA LEU A 478 -6.90 7.06 -29.35
C LEU A 478 -5.85 6.00 -29.70
N GLU A 479 -5.19 6.11 -30.86
CA GLU A 479 -4.06 5.26 -31.23
C GLU A 479 -2.88 5.43 -30.27
N SER A 480 -2.53 6.67 -29.93
CA SER A 480 -1.47 6.98 -28.97
C SER A 480 -1.78 6.43 -27.58
N LEU A 481 -3.05 6.49 -27.15
CA LEU A 481 -3.48 5.86 -25.90
C LEU A 481 -3.36 4.33 -25.97
N TRP A 482 -3.76 3.73 -27.09
CA TRP A 482 -3.64 2.29 -27.30
C TRP A 482 -2.18 1.81 -27.26
N HIS A 483 -1.24 2.59 -27.80
CA HIS A 483 0.19 2.33 -27.67
C HIS A 483 0.62 2.19 -26.20
N GLU A 484 0.18 3.10 -25.33
CA GLU A 484 0.50 3.05 -23.89
C GLU A 484 -0.18 1.89 -23.17
N ILE A 485 -1.41 1.55 -23.56
CA ILE A 485 -2.13 0.39 -23.03
C ILE A 485 -1.39 -0.91 -23.41
N ARG A 486 -0.90 -1.03 -24.65
CA ARG A 486 -0.06 -2.16 -25.05
C ARG A 486 1.22 -2.26 -24.22
N HIS A 487 1.86 -1.13 -23.93
CA HIS A 487 2.96 -1.10 -22.96
C HIS A 487 2.53 -1.51 -21.57
N ALA A 488 1.31 -1.21 -21.13
CA ALA A 488 0.77 -1.63 -19.84
C ALA A 488 0.50 -3.15 -19.78
N GLY A 489 0.13 -3.78 -20.89
CA GLY A 489 -0.04 -5.24 -21.02
C GLY A 489 1.27 -6.02 -21.18
N ALA A 490 2.38 -5.36 -21.55
CA ALA A 490 3.63 -6.03 -21.88
C ALA A 490 4.31 -6.75 -20.69
N VAL A 491 5.19 -7.72 -20.95
CA VAL A 491 6.06 -8.32 -19.90
C VAL A 491 6.95 -7.25 -19.26
N GLY A 492 7.44 -6.30 -20.07
CA GLY A 492 8.41 -5.29 -19.65
C GLY A 492 9.84 -5.81 -19.74
N TRP A 493 10.77 -5.08 -19.11
CA TRP A 493 12.15 -5.56 -18.95
C TRP A 493 12.19 -6.66 -17.89
N ASP A 494 12.72 -7.85 -18.18
CA ASP A 494 12.96 -8.85 -17.11
C ASP A 494 14.16 -8.42 -16.25
N ASN A 495 15.17 -7.83 -16.89
CA ASN A 495 16.26 -7.11 -16.22
C ASN A 495 16.42 -5.71 -16.83
N VAL A 496 15.94 -4.69 -16.12
CA VAL A 496 15.99 -3.29 -16.58
C VAL A 496 17.41 -2.76 -16.82
N ARG A 497 18.45 -3.41 -16.26
CA ARG A 497 19.85 -3.03 -16.53
C ARG A 497 20.30 -3.36 -17.95
N LEU A 498 19.60 -4.24 -18.65
CA LEU A 498 19.86 -4.57 -20.05
C LEU A 498 19.25 -3.53 -21.01
N LYS A 499 18.55 -2.52 -20.48
CA LYS A 499 17.98 -1.44 -21.28
C LYS A 499 19.08 -0.63 -21.96
N THR A 500 19.07 -0.65 -23.29
CA THR A 500 19.89 0.23 -24.12
C THR A 500 18.98 1.07 -25.02
N LYS A 501 19.52 2.17 -25.56
CA LYS A 501 18.79 3.04 -26.50
C LYS A 501 18.32 2.26 -27.73
N SER A 502 19.19 1.43 -28.30
CA SER A 502 18.88 0.60 -29.47
C SER A 502 17.80 -0.45 -29.18
N LYS A 503 17.88 -1.18 -28.04
CA LYS A 503 16.84 -2.12 -27.63
C LYS A 503 15.50 -1.44 -27.36
N THR A 504 15.54 -0.25 -26.75
CA THR A 504 14.35 0.57 -26.55
C THR A 504 13.72 0.91 -27.89
N TYR A 505 14.47 1.46 -28.86
CA TYR A 505 13.93 1.80 -30.17
C TYR A 505 13.36 0.60 -30.95
N ALA A 506 14.02 -0.55 -30.94
CA ALA A 506 13.48 -1.74 -31.58
C ALA A 506 12.12 -2.15 -30.96
N MET A 507 12.02 -2.10 -29.64
CA MET A 507 10.80 -2.41 -28.91
C MET A 507 9.68 -1.38 -29.16
N GLU A 508 10.01 -0.08 -29.15
CA GLU A 508 9.07 1.01 -29.46
C GLU A 508 8.53 0.89 -30.89
N VAL A 509 9.39 0.55 -31.87
CA VAL A 509 8.97 0.33 -33.26
C VAL A 509 7.99 -0.83 -33.36
N VAL A 510 8.30 -1.97 -32.74
CA VAL A 510 7.39 -3.13 -32.73
C VAL A 510 6.07 -2.77 -32.04
N ASN A 511 6.10 -2.08 -30.89
CA ASN A 511 4.88 -1.69 -30.19
C ASN A 511 4.03 -0.72 -31.02
N GLN A 512 4.63 0.35 -31.54
CA GLN A 512 3.92 1.34 -32.36
C GLN A 512 3.38 0.72 -33.66
N PHE A 513 4.17 -0.12 -34.34
CA PHE A 513 3.73 -0.83 -35.53
C PHE A 513 2.48 -1.67 -35.23
N CYS A 514 2.48 -2.42 -34.12
CA CYS A 514 1.32 -3.21 -33.72
C CYS A 514 0.15 -2.35 -33.25
N ALA A 515 0.39 -1.23 -32.54
CA ALA A 515 -0.63 -0.29 -32.12
C ALA A 515 -1.39 0.28 -33.33
N ARG A 516 -0.67 0.78 -34.35
CA ARG A 516 -1.25 1.30 -35.59
C ARG A 516 -2.04 0.26 -36.41
N HIS A 517 -1.78 -1.03 -36.19
CA HIS A 517 -2.52 -2.12 -36.84
C HIS A 517 -3.79 -2.54 -36.09
N SER A 518 -3.90 -2.24 -34.79
CA SER A 518 -4.92 -2.82 -33.89
C SER A 518 -5.73 -1.81 -33.07
N TYR A 519 -5.42 -0.52 -33.13
CA TYR A 519 -6.14 0.48 -32.33
C TYR A 519 -7.61 0.62 -32.74
N ASP A 520 -8.00 0.19 -33.94
CA ASP A 520 -9.40 0.14 -34.36
C ASP A 520 -10.20 -0.84 -33.51
N GLU A 521 -9.62 -1.98 -33.11
CA GLU A 521 -10.24 -2.89 -32.14
C GLU A 521 -10.45 -2.19 -30.78
N PHE A 522 -9.50 -1.36 -30.35
CA PHE A 522 -9.64 -0.55 -29.14
C PHE A 522 -10.78 0.47 -29.28
N ILE A 523 -10.90 1.15 -30.42
CA ILE A 523 -11.99 2.09 -30.70
C ILE A 523 -13.34 1.35 -30.72
N GLU A 524 -13.41 0.17 -31.31
CA GLU A 524 -14.61 -0.67 -31.33
C GLU A 524 -15.04 -1.11 -29.92
N ARG A 525 -14.08 -1.47 -29.04
CA ARG A 525 -14.34 -1.75 -27.61
C ARG A 525 -14.91 -0.56 -26.84
N LEU A 526 -14.65 0.66 -27.31
CA LEU A 526 -15.26 1.88 -26.77
C LEU A 526 -16.61 2.22 -27.44
N GLY A 527 -17.06 1.43 -28.40
CA GLY A 527 -18.30 1.64 -29.16
C GLY A 527 -18.16 2.62 -30.33
N GLY A 528 -16.93 2.92 -30.76
CA GLY A 528 -16.63 3.80 -31.89
C GLY A 528 -16.34 3.05 -33.19
N LYS A 529 -15.91 3.81 -34.20
CA LYS A 529 -15.38 3.28 -35.47
C LYS A 529 -14.19 4.12 -35.92
N ALA A 530 -13.14 3.45 -36.40
CA ALA A 530 -11.97 4.08 -36.99
C ALA A 530 -12.23 4.47 -38.47
N PHE A 531 -11.73 5.63 -38.89
CA PHE A 531 -11.88 6.17 -40.25
C PHE A 531 -10.54 6.51 -40.92
N HIS A 532 -9.49 6.70 -40.12
CA HIS A 532 -8.16 7.18 -40.54
C HIS A 532 -7.07 6.11 -40.41
N LYS A 533 -7.41 4.82 -40.34
CA LYS A 533 -6.44 3.71 -40.20
C LYS A 533 -5.31 3.76 -41.23
N SER A 534 -5.61 3.95 -42.51
CA SER A 534 -4.58 4.00 -43.57
C SER A 534 -3.63 5.18 -43.42
N SER A 535 -4.14 6.37 -43.08
CA SER A 535 -3.29 7.56 -42.88
C SER A 535 -2.52 7.48 -41.57
N ILE A 536 -3.13 7.07 -40.46
CA ILE A 536 -2.46 6.94 -39.15
C ILE A 536 -1.31 5.93 -39.20
N LYS A 537 -1.46 4.84 -39.99
CA LYS A 537 -0.37 3.87 -40.20
C LYS A 537 0.93 4.51 -40.67
N LEU A 538 0.86 5.51 -41.54
CA LEU A 538 2.02 6.18 -42.14
C LEU A 538 2.35 7.52 -41.46
N ASP A 539 1.32 8.34 -41.20
CA ASP A 539 1.45 9.74 -40.81
C ASP A 539 1.28 10.02 -39.33
N GLY A 540 0.98 9.00 -38.50
CA GLY A 540 0.92 9.16 -37.05
C GLY A 540 2.19 9.81 -36.49
N TYR A 541 2.02 10.70 -35.51
CA TYR A 541 3.08 11.61 -35.05
C TYR A 541 4.18 10.90 -34.23
N GLY A 542 3.80 9.96 -33.36
CA GLY A 542 4.68 9.22 -32.46
C GLY A 542 5.54 8.22 -33.21
N TYR A 543 6.86 8.27 -32.96
CA TYR A 543 7.86 7.42 -33.62
C TYR A 543 7.80 7.43 -35.17
N LYS A 544 7.27 8.50 -35.78
CA LYS A 544 7.02 8.60 -37.24
C LYS A 544 8.19 8.09 -38.08
N HIS A 545 9.39 8.63 -37.85
CA HIS A 545 10.58 8.26 -38.62
C HIS A 545 10.98 6.79 -38.44
N LEU A 546 10.92 6.25 -37.22
CA LEU A 546 11.35 4.88 -36.97
C LEU A 546 10.39 3.87 -37.59
N VAL A 547 9.08 4.12 -37.48
CA VAL A 547 8.05 3.27 -38.09
C VAL A 547 8.09 3.37 -39.61
N SER A 548 8.27 4.58 -40.16
CA SER A 548 8.45 4.78 -41.61
C SER A 548 9.64 3.98 -42.14
N ASN A 549 10.79 4.05 -41.47
CA ASN A 549 11.98 3.29 -41.85
C ASN A 549 11.73 1.77 -41.78
N PHE A 550 10.98 1.30 -40.78
CA PHE A 550 10.59 -0.11 -40.72
C PHE A 550 9.69 -0.52 -41.89
N TYR A 551 8.71 0.30 -42.27
CA TYR A 551 7.90 0.05 -43.47
C TYR A 551 8.74 0.05 -44.76
N SER A 552 9.73 0.94 -44.89
CA SER A 552 10.63 0.93 -46.05
C SER A 552 11.37 -0.41 -46.19
N ILE A 553 11.77 -1.05 -45.07
CA ILE A 553 12.35 -2.40 -45.11
C ILE A 553 11.32 -3.40 -45.64
N LEU A 554 10.10 -3.39 -45.10
CA LEU A 554 9.05 -4.32 -45.51
C LEU A 554 8.74 -4.17 -47.00
N GLU A 555 8.63 -2.94 -47.50
CA GLU A 555 8.38 -2.63 -48.90
C GLU A 555 9.53 -3.11 -49.81
N LYS A 556 10.77 -2.75 -49.48
CA LYS A 556 11.95 -3.12 -50.27
C LYS A 556 12.10 -4.63 -50.43
N TYR A 557 11.83 -5.37 -49.37
CA TYR A 557 11.94 -6.83 -49.35
C TYR A 557 10.62 -7.56 -49.66
N LYS A 558 9.57 -6.82 -50.05
CA LYS A 558 8.23 -7.36 -50.36
C LYS A 558 7.66 -8.25 -49.24
N ILE A 559 7.92 -7.85 -48.00
CA ILE A 559 7.41 -8.52 -46.80
C ILE A 559 6.02 -7.97 -46.51
N ASP A 560 5.05 -8.87 -46.43
CA ASP A 560 3.66 -8.50 -46.13
C ASP A 560 3.54 -7.90 -44.72
N SER A 561 2.93 -6.71 -44.64
CA SER A 561 2.78 -5.97 -43.39
C SER A 561 1.78 -6.62 -42.43
N GLN A 562 0.75 -7.30 -42.96
CA GLN A 562 -0.24 -7.99 -42.16
C GLN A 562 0.35 -9.27 -41.53
N LEU A 563 1.10 -10.07 -42.28
CA LEU A 563 1.85 -11.22 -41.76
C LEU A 563 2.90 -10.79 -40.72
N THR A 564 3.51 -9.62 -40.92
CA THR A 564 4.44 -9.03 -39.94
C THR A 564 3.71 -8.64 -38.65
N TYR A 565 2.53 -8.04 -38.76
CA TYR A 565 1.69 -7.77 -37.58
C TYR A 565 1.28 -9.07 -36.88
N ASP A 566 0.86 -10.09 -37.61
CA ASP A 566 0.47 -11.38 -37.02
C ASP A 566 1.61 -12.06 -36.26
N TYR A 567 2.85 -11.88 -36.71
CA TYR A 567 4.02 -12.36 -35.99
C TYR A 567 4.28 -11.57 -34.69
N PHE A 568 4.16 -10.23 -34.72
CA PHE A 568 4.54 -9.38 -33.59
C PHE A 568 3.42 -9.02 -32.62
N LYS A 569 2.14 -9.22 -32.97
CA LYS A 569 0.98 -8.68 -32.23
C LYS A 569 0.95 -8.99 -30.73
N ASN A 570 1.50 -10.14 -30.31
CA ASN A 570 1.55 -10.58 -28.92
C ASN A 570 2.98 -10.65 -28.35
N VAL A 571 3.99 -10.26 -29.13
CA VAL A 571 5.40 -10.50 -28.78
C VAL A 571 5.78 -9.74 -27.52
N ILE A 572 5.39 -8.47 -27.37
CA ILE A 572 5.73 -7.69 -26.17
C ILE A 572 4.94 -8.14 -24.92
N GLN A 573 3.78 -8.76 -25.11
CA GLN A 573 2.96 -9.36 -24.03
C GLN A 573 3.51 -10.71 -23.56
N THR A 574 4.30 -11.40 -24.39
CA THR A 574 4.80 -12.76 -24.11
C THR A 574 6.31 -12.85 -23.91
N LYS A 575 7.07 -11.85 -24.35
CA LYS A 575 8.53 -11.81 -24.31
C LYS A 575 9.04 -10.54 -23.63
N PRO A 576 10.16 -10.63 -22.89
CA PRO A 576 10.74 -9.47 -22.21
C PRO A 576 11.37 -8.50 -23.22
N TYR A 577 11.35 -7.21 -22.90
CA TYR A 577 11.81 -6.13 -23.79
C TYR A 577 13.25 -6.29 -24.28
N GLU A 578 14.14 -6.85 -23.47
CA GLU A 578 15.54 -7.09 -23.85
C GLU A 578 15.73 -8.11 -24.98
N SER A 579 14.71 -8.91 -25.29
CA SER A 579 14.73 -9.93 -26.36
C SER A 579 14.09 -9.44 -27.68
N ILE A 580 13.39 -8.31 -27.67
CA ILE A 580 12.59 -7.87 -28.82
C ILE A 580 13.44 -7.48 -30.01
N GLN A 581 14.60 -6.86 -29.77
CA GLN A 581 15.54 -6.52 -30.83
C GLN A 581 16.00 -7.78 -31.58
N ASP A 582 16.39 -8.83 -30.87
CA ASP A 582 16.91 -10.06 -31.48
C ASP A 582 15.79 -10.79 -32.24
N LEU A 583 14.56 -10.78 -31.71
CA LEU A 583 13.38 -11.32 -32.41
C LEU A 583 13.06 -10.55 -33.68
N LEU A 584 13.19 -9.22 -33.67
CA LEU A 584 12.99 -8.38 -34.84
C LEU A 584 14.03 -8.66 -35.92
N ILE A 585 15.31 -8.77 -35.53
CA ILE A 585 16.41 -9.12 -36.43
C ILE A 585 16.18 -10.49 -37.04
N GLY A 586 15.97 -11.52 -36.21
CA GLY A 586 15.76 -12.89 -36.69
C GLY A 586 14.53 -13.04 -37.59
N TYR A 587 13.44 -12.30 -37.32
CA TYR A 587 12.29 -12.25 -38.22
C TYR A 587 12.67 -11.70 -39.60
N LEU A 588 13.36 -10.55 -39.65
CA LEU A 588 13.78 -9.94 -40.92
C LEU A 588 14.77 -10.84 -41.69
N GLU A 589 15.73 -11.47 -41.01
CA GLU A 589 16.66 -12.43 -41.62
C GLU A 589 15.91 -13.63 -42.22
N SER A 590 14.93 -14.17 -41.49
CA SER A 590 14.10 -15.28 -42.00
C SER A 590 13.27 -14.92 -43.24
N LYS A 591 13.06 -13.63 -43.49
CA LYS A 591 12.39 -13.08 -44.67
C LYS A 591 13.37 -12.64 -45.77
N GLY A 592 14.66 -12.93 -45.63
CA GLY A 592 15.69 -12.63 -46.62
C GLY A 592 16.24 -11.21 -46.57
N VAL A 593 16.01 -10.47 -45.48
CA VAL A 593 16.56 -9.12 -45.30
C VAL A 593 18.06 -9.20 -45.06
N LYS A 594 18.85 -8.60 -45.96
CA LYS A 594 20.31 -8.50 -45.79
C LYS A 594 20.65 -7.43 -44.76
N LYS A 595 21.69 -7.69 -43.95
CA LYS A 595 22.17 -6.77 -42.89
C LYS A 595 21.06 -6.35 -41.90
N ALA A 596 20.13 -7.25 -41.57
CA ALA A 596 19.00 -6.96 -40.70
C ALA A 596 19.42 -6.34 -39.35
N GLU A 597 20.50 -6.83 -38.74
CA GLU A 597 21.04 -6.25 -37.51
C GLU A 597 21.45 -4.78 -37.66
N LEU A 598 22.14 -4.42 -38.75
CA LEU A 598 22.53 -3.05 -39.04
C LEU A 598 21.30 -2.16 -39.22
N LEU A 599 20.31 -2.62 -39.98
CA LEU A 599 19.08 -1.87 -40.24
C LEU A 599 18.29 -1.64 -38.94
N VAL A 600 18.06 -2.68 -38.14
CA VAL A 600 17.32 -2.58 -36.87
C VAL A 600 18.01 -1.65 -35.87
N LYS A 601 19.34 -1.69 -35.78
CA LYS A 601 20.09 -0.82 -34.86
C LYS A 601 20.08 0.66 -35.26
N ASN A 602 19.71 0.97 -36.51
CA ASN A 602 19.75 2.31 -37.08
C ASN A 602 18.38 2.86 -37.52
N LEU A 603 17.25 2.27 -37.09
CA LEU A 603 15.90 2.72 -37.44
C LEU A 603 15.62 4.21 -37.15
N GLN A 604 16.35 4.83 -36.22
CA GLN A 604 16.25 6.25 -35.89
C GLN A 604 16.97 7.21 -36.86
N TYR A 605 17.78 6.71 -37.80
CA TYR A 605 18.59 7.55 -38.69
C TYR A 605 17.71 8.23 -39.74
N LYS A 606 18.02 9.50 -40.04
CA LYS A 606 17.28 10.29 -41.03
C LYS A 606 17.53 9.79 -42.46
N ASP A 607 18.79 9.49 -42.77
CA ASP A 607 19.21 9.01 -44.10
C ASP A 607 19.19 7.47 -44.18
N PHE A 608 18.15 6.86 -43.60
CA PHE A 608 18.05 5.40 -43.47
C PHE A 608 18.08 4.66 -44.81
N ASN A 609 17.58 5.28 -45.88
CA ASN A 609 17.56 4.68 -47.21
C ASN A 609 18.97 4.35 -47.73
N LEU A 610 19.98 5.15 -47.38
CA LEU A 610 21.38 4.87 -47.77
C LEU A 610 21.87 3.53 -47.20
N LEU A 611 21.45 3.19 -45.97
CA LEU A 611 21.79 1.92 -45.32
C LEU A 611 21.11 0.71 -45.97
N MET A 612 20.02 0.93 -46.71
CA MET A 612 19.34 -0.14 -47.41
C MET A 612 19.99 -0.44 -48.76
N ASP A 613 20.62 0.54 -49.41
CA ASP A 613 21.16 0.44 -50.78
C ASP A 613 22.62 -0.07 -50.83
N GLU A 614 23.31 -0.09 -49.69
CA GLU A 614 24.60 -0.77 -49.46
C GLU A 614 24.43 -2.25 -49.09
#